data_AF-A0A1V5B3J1-F1
#
_entry.id   AF-A0A1V5B3J1-F1
#
_cell.length_a   1.000
_cell.length_b   1.000
_cell.length_c   1.000
_cell.angle_alpha   90.00
_cell.angle_beta   90.00
_cell.angle_gamma   90.00
#
_symmetry.space_group_name_H-M   'P 1'
#
loop_
_entity.id
_entity.type
_entity.pdbx_description
1 polymer ?
#
loop_
_entity_poly.entity_id
_entity_poly.type
_entity_poly.pdbx_seq_one_letter_code
_entity_poly.pdbx_strand_id
1 'polypeptide(L)'
;MFRSSAFILIALIVCLFNAAGARTYIVDDDGFANYKTIGEAVVASSDGDTIYIKPGTYKEEVILNKSLKLMPLSGESEPIILRGDGTTTGIKIESDGCSIEGLTLENYTGPGISVVSSGNVLNNNRFEKNNPGIMARNSNRNKISKNILQECEGGVVLWGGSNNTVSGNEIKGGKISILLRDASQNSVEANRAEGAGTGIGLENCREINTARNEISGGEFGIGLFNSSSGRTWSNSVIGSRWGIYLLNDSSMEIANNSIKDVEFGIAMESSSGNAVQGCTVENSTRALGLAMSSMNRFIENNLIKTRDTALEMDSSTGNLIARNEISESEKGIIALDSSANSIEANSFRNVSWGLYVEGSIRESFNNTIPESNLIDGKPVVYLYGQSDKSIKNAELAHLTLAYCSNIDVEESAITNDAVFLFSSSGNEIIGNNISRCYGVRLLDSNRNAISNNRMVGNRFSGLFLVSSNGNQIEGNNASENSQNGVSLINSSENILRDNTVDSNKNSGIWMNISNKNQIYQNNITRNLLGLDLMYSSENSIYHNNFIDNKDHAQDREGENAWDTGNATGGNYWSGHFAKGNPSQNWPRLIKGGKKDNHPFQDVSGWMQAASPSS
;
A
#
# COMPACT_ATOMS: atom_id res chain seq x y z
N MET A 1 43.38 63.07 60.85
CA MET A 1 44.63 62.27 60.95
C MET A 1 44.21 60.80 61.14
N PHE A 2 44.46 60.00 60.11
CA PHE A 2 44.55 58.53 60.07
C PHE A 2 43.53 57.68 60.84
N ARG A 3 42.59 57.07 60.11
CA ARG A 3 42.19 55.65 60.21
C ARG A 3 40.99 55.42 59.28
N SER A 4 41.23 54.66 58.19
CA SER A 4 40.23 53.85 57.45
C SER A 4 40.74 53.34 56.09
N SER A 5 41.98 53.66 55.69
CA SER A 5 42.48 53.30 54.35
C SER A 5 43.16 51.92 54.25
N ALA A 6 43.41 51.23 55.36
CA ALA A 6 44.19 49.98 55.35
C ALA A 6 43.35 48.68 55.29
N PHE A 7 42.06 48.72 55.68
CA PHE A 7 41.18 47.54 55.61
C PHE A 7 40.42 47.41 54.28
N ILE A 8 40.22 48.53 53.56
CA ILE A 8 39.57 48.52 52.24
C ILE A 8 40.54 48.05 51.14
N LEU A 9 41.85 48.22 51.32
CA LEU A 9 42.85 47.81 50.33
C LEU A 9 43.12 46.28 50.34
N ILE A 10 42.89 45.59 51.45
CA ILE A 10 43.05 44.13 51.54
C ILE A 10 41.76 43.39 51.09
N ALA A 11 40.58 43.97 51.31
CA ALA A 11 39.32 43.44 50.77
C ALA A 11 39.22 43.60 49.24
N LEU A 12 39.80 44.65 48.66
CA LEU A 12 39.85 44.85 47.20
C LEU A 12 40.89 43.97 46.47
N ILE A 13 41.92 43.47 47.17
CA ILE A 13 42.92 42.55 46.59
C ILE A 13 42.44 41.09 46.66
N VAL A 14 41.53 40.74 47.58
CA VAL A 14 40.91 39.40 47.66
C VAL A 14 39.68 39.25 46.76
N CYS A 15 39.12 40.36 46.23
CA CYS A 15 38.05 40.33 45.22
C CYS A 15 38.54 40.42 43.76
N LEU A 16 39.87 40.42 43.51
CA LEU A 16 40.47 40.46 42.17
C LEU A 16 40.85 39.08 41.61
N PHE A 17 40.50 37.99 42.28
CA PHE A 17 40.65 36.65 41.74
C PHE A 17 39.30 35.92 41.70
N ASN A 18 38.95 35.49 40.48
CA ASN A 18 37.86 34.58 40.10
C ASN A 18 36.47 35.17 39.84
N ALA A 19 36.41 36.16 38.96
CA ALA A 19 35.39 36.16 37.91
C ALA A 19 36.12 36.13 36.56
N ALA A 20 36.38 34.93 36.04
CA ALA A 20 36.86 34.77 34.67
C ALA A 20 35.72 35.18 33.73
N GLY A 21 35.71 36.45 33.33
CA GLY A 21 34.88 36.90 32.22
C GLY A 21 35.40 36.24 30.94
N ALA A 22 34.50 35.68 30.13
CA ALA A 22 34.82 35.14 28.82
C ALA A 22 35.62 36.18 28.01
N ARG A 23 36.82 35.80 27.60
CA ARG A 23 37.72 36.63 26.79
C ARG A 23 37.38 36.47 25.31
N THR A 24 37.77 37.50 24.55
CA THR A 24 37.50 37.60 23.12
C THR A 24 38.81 37.50 22.34
N TYR A 25 38.80 36.67 21.30
CA TYR A 25 39.93 36.43 20.39
C TYR A 25 39.47 36.75 18.96
N ILE A 26 40.28 37.43 18.17
CA ILE A 26 39.97 37.75 16.76
C ILE A 26 40.98 37.06 15.85
N VAL A 27 40.49 36.36 14.83
CA VAL A 27 41.25 35.63 13.81
C VAL A 27 41.05 36.29 12.45
N ASP A 28 42.13 36.46 11.68
CA ASP A 28 42.15 37.05 10.33
C ASP A 28 43.30 36.42 9.54
N ASP A 29 43.03 35.81 8.38
CA ASP A 29 44.02 35.01 7.61
C ASP A 29 45.06 35.88 6.89
N ASP A 30 44.70 37.14 6.58
CA ASP A 30 45.54 38.09 5.85
C ASP A 30 45.74 39.46 6.54
N GLY A 31 45.15 39.68 7.72
CA GLY A 31 45.08 40.98 8.38
C GLY A 31 45.83 41.15 9.71
N PHE A 32 45.48 42.21 10.46
CA PHE A 32 46.13 42.65 11.72
C PHE A 32 45.51 42.05 12.99
N ALA A 33 44.79 40.93 12.89
CA ALA A 33 44.18 40.32 14.06
C ALA A 33 45.20 39.65 14.99
N ASN A 34 44.72 39.22 16.16
CA ASN A 34 45.57 38.63 17.20
C ASN A 34 46.15 37.27 16.81
N TYR A 35 45.48 36.56 15.89
CA TYR A 35 45.83 35.22 15.46
C TYR A 35 45.62 35.09 13.96
N LYS A 36 46.50 34.32 13.30
CA LYS A 36 46.43 34.09 11.86
C LYS A 36 45.62 32.84 11.53
N THR A 37 45.54 31.89 12.46
CA THR A 37 44.74 30.67 12.32
C THR A 37 43.76 30.52 13.48
N ILE A 38 42.69 29.77 13.24
CA ILE A 38 41.69 29.44 14.26
C ILE A 38 42.34 28.56 15.33
N GLY A 39 43.18 27.60 14.94
CA GLY A 39 43.91 26.73 15.86
C GLY A 39 44.79 27.49 16.86
N GLU A 40 45.48 28.56 16.43
CA GLU A 40 46.28 29.40 17.32
C GLU A 40 45.42 30.09 18.39
N ALA A 41 44.26 30.63 17.99
CA ALA A 41 43.31 31.24 18.92
C ALA A 41 42.74 30.21 19.92
N VAL A 42 42.46 28.99 19.46
CA VAL A 42 42.02 27.89 20.34
C VAL A 42 43.09 27.57 21.39
N VAL A 43 44.36 27.48 21.01
CA VAL A 43 45.47 27.24 21.95
C VAL A 43 45.53 28.35 23.02
N ALA A 44 45.34 29.60 22.63
CA ALA A 44 45.41 30.77 23.53
C ALA A 44 44.16 31.01 24.40
N SER A 45 43.04 30.40 24.05
CA SER A 45 41.75 30.55 24.76
C SER A 45 41.62 29.68 26.02
N SER A 46 40.61 29.97 26.84
CA SER A 46 40.13 29.19 27.99
C SER A 46 38.66 28.80 27.83
N ASP A 47 38.17 27.86 28.64
CA ASP A 47 36.76 27.48 28.62
C ASP A 47 35.82 28.70 28.83
N GLY A 48 34.77 28.77 28.04
CA GLY A 48 33.79 29.85 28.02
C GLY A 48 34.12 31.00 27.05
N ASP A 49 35.35 31.04 26.52
CA ASP A 49 35.80 32.13 25.64
C ASP A 49 35.13 32.10 24.25
N THR A 50 35.17 33.25 23.58
CA THR A 50 34.64 33.43 22.22
C THR A 50 35.75 33.83 21.25
N ILE A 51 35.82 33.12 20.14
CA ILE A 51 36.72 33.39 19.01
C ILE A 51 35.86 33.93 17.86
N TYR A 52 36.06 35.21 17.55
CA TYR A 52 35.51 35.84 16.35
C TYR A 52 36.45 35.61 15.17
N ILE A 53 35.88 35.13 14.08
CA ILE A 53 36.62 34.83 12.85
C ILE A 53 36.19 35.85 11.80
N LYS A 54 37.17 36.50 11.17
CA LYS A 54 36.91 37.40 10.05
C LYS A 54 36.83 36.62 8.74
N PRO A 55 36.10 37.14 7.72
CA PRO A 55 36.02 36.51 6.42
C PRO A 55 37.39 36.20 5.84
N GLY A 56 37.54 35.06 5.18
CA GLY A 56 38.84 34.55 4.77
C GLY A 56 38.81 33.06 4.43
N THR A 57 39.92 32.54 3.93
CA THR A 57 40.07 31.10 3.62
C THR A 57 41.13 30.45 4.51
N TYR A 58 40.66 29.61 5.41
CA TYR A 58 41.46 28.90 6.40
C TYR A 58 41.69 27.46 5.94
N LYS A 59 42.96 27.07 5.80
CA LYS A 59 43.38 25.71 5.41
C LYS A 59 44.03 25.00 6.59
N GLU A 60 43.21 24.55 7.53
CA GLU A 60 43.64 23.91 8.76
C GLU A 60 42.60 22.89 9.25
N GLU A 61 43.03 22.01 10.16
CA GLU A 61 42.15 21.20 11.01
C GLU A 61 42.08 21.88 12.38
N VAL A 62 40.86 22.13 12.87
CA VAL A 62 40.63 22.78 14.16
C VAL A 62 40.16 21.77 15.18
N ILE A 63 40.86 21.65 16.31
CA ILE A 63 40.49 20.74 17.41
C ILE A 63 40.00 21.57 18.60
N LEU A 64 38.69 21.51 18.89
CA LEU A 64 38.07 22.15 20.04
C LEU A 64 38.13 21.21 21.26
N ASN A 65 39.23 21.29 22.00
CA ASN A 65 39.43 20.57 23.26
C ASN A 65 39.08 21.42 24.52
N LYS A 66 38.49 22.60 24.30
CA LYS A 66 37.98 23.53 25.32
C LYS A 66 36.56 23.94 24.95
N SER A 67 35.75 24.29 25.94
CA SER A 67 34.36 24.74 25.73
C SER A 67 34.36 26.14 25.13
N LEU A 68 34.26 26.25 23.79
CA LEU A 68 34.49 27.50 23.07
C LEU A 68 33.35 27.88 22.13
N LYS A 69 33.23 29.17 21.85
CA LYS A 69 32.34 29.69 20.81
C LYS A 69 33.14 30.17 19.61
N LEU A 70 32.87 29.63 18.43
CA LEU A 70 33.36 30.11 17.14
C LEU A 70 32.21 30.81 16.40
N MET A 71 32.38 32.07 16.02
CA MET A 71 31.34 32.83 15.32
C MET A 71 31.92 33.95 14.45
N PRO A 72 31.16 34.47 13.47
CA PRO A 72 31.59 35.58 12.64
C PRO A 72 31.72 36.86 13.47
N LEU A 73 32.69 37.71 13.12
CA LEU A 73 32.75 39.06 13.68
C LEU A 73 31.56 39.90 13.19
N SER A 74 30.85 40.54 14.12
CA SER A 74 29.67 41.36 13.79
C SER A 74 30.01 42.50 12.82
N GLY A 75 29.22 42.64 11.75
CA GLY A 75 29.40 43.69 10.75
C GLY A 75 30.12 43.23 9.47
N GLU A 76 30.71 42.03 9.48
CA GLU A 76 31.29 41.39 8.30
C GLU A 76 30.21 40.61 7.53
N SER A 77 30.26 40.63 6.19
CA SER A 77 29.28 39.97 5.32
C SER A 77 29.86 38.90 4.38
N GLU A 78 31.18 38.92 4.17
CA GLU A 78 31.87 37.93 3.33
C GLU A 78 31.99 36.57 4.06
N PRO A 79 32.12 35.45 3.34
CA PRO A 79 32.13 34.13 3.95
C PRO A 79 33.44 33.82 4.70
N ILE A 80 33.32 33.05 5.78
CA ILE A 80 34.45 32.41 6.48
C ILE A 80 34.54 30.97 5.98
N ILE A 81 35.61 30.62 5.27
CA ILE A 81 35.73 29.35 4.57
C ILE A 81 36.84 28.52 5.22
N LEU A 82 36.48 27.37 5.79
CA LEU A 82 37.42 26.30 6.13
C LEU A 82 37.46 25.31 4.97
N ARG A 83 38.62 25.24 4.31
CA ARG A 83 38.78 24.47 3.06
C ARG A 83 39.62 23.23 3.28
N GLY A 84 39.03 22.08 3.02
CA GLY A 84 39.66 20.78 3.24
C GLY A 84 40.68 20.38 2.19
N ASP A 85 40.43 20.67 0.90
CA ASP A 85 41.30 20.33 -0.25
C ASP A 85 41.92 18.91 -0.16
N GLY A 86 41.14 17.92 0.30
CA GLY A 86 41.57 16.52 0.45
C GLY A 86 41.92 16.06 1.87
N THR A 87 41.88 16.96 2.87
CA THR A 87 41.99 16.59 4.29
C THR A 87 40.73 15.86 4.79
N THR A 88 40.86 15.14 5.91
CA THR A 88 39.78 14.28 6.43
C THR A 88 38.72 15.04 7.20
N THR A 89 39.10 15.93 8.13
CA THR A 89 38.14 16.62 9.01
C THR A 89 38.43 18.10 9.05
N GLY A 90 37.39 18.94 9.06
CA GLY A 90 37.53 20.39 9.24
C GLY A 90 37.64 20.78 10.70
N ILE A 91 36.58 20.52 11.47
CA ILE A 91 36.55 20.80 12.92
C ILE A 91 36.23 19.53 13.69
N LYS A 92 37.06 19.21 14.68
CA LYS A 92 36.82 18.14 15.65
C LYS A 92 36.45 18.75 17.01
N ILE A 93 35.29 18.40 17.54
CA ILE A 93 34.81 18.87 18.85
C ILE A 93 35.00 17.75 19.88
N GLU A 94 35.89 17.99 20.84
CA GLU A 94 36.26 17.05 21.91
C GLU A 94 35.81 17.52 23.30
N SER A 95 35.47 18.81 23.46
CA SER A 95 34.96 19.37 24.71
C SER A 95 33.46 19.65 24.66
N ASP A 96 32.79 19.54 25.80
CA ASP A 96 31.36 19.80 25.92
C ASP A 96 31.02 21.29 25.80
N GLY A 97 29.81 21.61 25.34
CA GLY A 97 29.29 22.98 25.37
C GLY A 97 29.89 23.93 24.33
N CYS A 98 30.57 23.43 23.31
CA CYS A 98 31.06 24.26 22.21
C CYS A 98 29.90 24.81 21.36
N SER A 99 30.08 25.99 20.78
CA SER A 99 29.14 26.60 19.84
C SER A 99 29.86 26.98 18.56
N ILE A 100 29.34 26.58 17.41
CA ILE A 100 29.89 26.91 16.09
C ILE A 100 28.79 27.53 15.24
N GLU A 101 29.05 28.74 14.74
CA GLU A 101 28.09 29.52 13.96
C GLU A 101 28.72 30.22 12.77
N GLY A 102 27.99 30.30 11.65
CA GLY A 102 28.29 31.14 10.50
C GLY A 102 29.54 30.74 9.69
N LEU A 103 30.01 29.50 9.82
CA LEU A 103 31.17 29.01 9.08
C LEU A 103 30.75 28.23 7.83
N THR A 104 31.56 28.31 6.77
CA THR A 104 31.49 27.46 5.58
C THR A 104 32.59 26.42 5.65
N LEU A 105 32.25 25.14 5.56
CA LEU A 105 33.20 24.02 5.52
C LEU A 105 33.06 23.29 4.19
N GLU A 106 34.15 23.16 3.43
CA GLU A 106 34.09 22.60 2.07
C GLU A 106 35.23 21.65 1.70
N ASN A 107 34.93 20.67 0.84
CA ASN A 107 35.88 19.74 0.22
C ASN A 107 36.67 18.86 1.21
N TYR A 108 36.04 18.41 2.29
CA TYR A 108 36.60 17.40 3.20
C TYR A 108 36.26 15.97 2.75
N THR A 109 37.25 15.08 2.80
CA THR A 109 37.07 13.65 2.47
C THR A 109 36.31 12.88 3.55
N GLY A 110 36.27 13.42 4.77
CA GLY A 110 35.50 12.97 5.90
C GLY A 110 34.52 14.06 6.40
N PRO A 111 34.15 14.05 7.69
CA PRO A 111 33.21 15.02 8.25
C PRO A 111 33.72 16.46 8.12
N GLY A 112 32.86 17.38 7.66
CA GLY A 112 33.14 18.81 7.83
C GLY A 112 33.30 19.14 9.33
N ILE A 113 32.32 18.73 10.14
CA ILE A 113 32.41 18.77 11.61
C ILE A 113 32.21 17.37 12.20
N SER A 114 33.15 16.94 13.06
CA SER A 114 33.10 15.71 13.84
C SER A 114 32.89 16.02 15.33
N VAL A 115 31.82 15.51 15.92
CA VAL A 115 31.44 15.75 17.33
C VAL A 115 31.56 14.46 18.14
N VAL A 116 32.43 14.45 19.14
CA VAL A 116 32.59 13.30 20.07
C VAL A 116 32.29 13.69 21.53
N SER A 117 31.78 14.90 21.75
CA SER A 117 31.40 15.48 23.04
C SER A 117 29.93 15.90 23.08
N SER A 118 29.40 16.24 24.26
CA SER A 118 27.98 16.50 24.50
C SER A 118 27.65 17.99 24.66
N GLY A 119 26.37 18.33 24.49
CA GLY A 119 25.87 19.68 24.78
C GLY A 119 26.32 20.77 23.79
N ASN A 120 26.79 20.40 22.61
CA ASN A 120 27.29 21.34 21.61
C ASN A 120 26.17 21.94 20.75
N VAL A 121 26.42 23.11 20.17
CA VAL A 121 25.50 23.81 19.28
C VAL A 121 26.18 24.09 17.95
N LEU A 122 25.65 23.51 16.87
CA LEU A 122 26.06 23.78 15.49
C LEU A 122 24.91 24.49 14.79
N ASN A 123 25.01 25.82 14.68
CA ASN A 123 23.92 26.67 14.20
C ASN A 123 24.32 27.48 12.98
N ASN A 124 23.48 27.52 11.92
CA ASN A 124 23.67 28.44 10.80
C ASN A 124 25.05 28.32 10.10
N ASN A 125 25.53 27.09 9.92
CA ASN A 125 26.75 26.80 9.16
C ASN A 125 26.41 26.25 7.77
N ARG A 126 27.36 26.36 6.84
CA ARG A 126 27.26 25.87 5.46
C ARG A 126 28.27 24.74 5.23
N PHE A 127 27.84 23.67 4.59
CA PHE A 127 28.65 22.51 4.26
C PHE A 127 28.54 22.20 2.78
N GLU A 128 29.68 22.08 2.09
CA GLU A 128 29.71 21.81 0.66
C GLU A 128 30.68 20.67 0.34
N LYS A 129 30.19 19.62 -0.34
CA LYS A 129 31.03 18.51 -0.83
C LYS A 129 31.86 17.80 0.24
N ASN A 130 31.27 17.63 1.42
CA ASN A 130 31.87 16.89 2.55
C ASN A 130 31.29 15.48 2.68
N ASN A 131 31.94 14.61 3.46
CA ASN A 131 31.48 13.24 3.67
C ASN A 131 31.61 12.73 5.12
N PRO A 132 30.56 12.85 5.95
CA PRO A 132 29.35 13.64 5.77
C PRO A 132 29.61 15.15 6.01
N GLY A 133 28.57 15.98 5.93
CA GLY A 133 28.66 17.36 6.42
C GLY A 133 28.94 17.40 7.92
N ILE A 134 28.10 16.75 8.71
CA ILE A 134 28.20 16.70 10.17
C ILE A 134 28.10 15.24 10.64
N MET A 135 29.00 14.83 11.53
CA MET A 135 28.91 13.55 12.21
C MET A 135 29.06 13.71 13.72
N ALA A 136 28.05 13.28 14.48
CA ALA A 136 28.12 13.15 15.93
C ALA A 136 28.18 11.67 16.32
N ARG A 137 29.17 11.29 17.14
CA ARG A 137 29.37 9.92 17.61
C ARG A 137 29.29 9.83 19.12
N ASN A 138 28.48 8.88 19.62
CA ASN A 138 28.34 8.55 21.04
C ASN A 138 28.20 9.76 21.96
N SER A 139 27.48 10.78 21.50
CA SER A 139 27.38 12.07 22.17
C SER A 139 25.93 12.48 22.37
N ASN A 140 25.69 13.29 23.40
CA ASN A 140 24.33 13.59 23.86
C ASN A 140 24.05 15.08 23.83
N ARG A 141 22.76 15.46 23.78
CA ARG A 141 22.31 16.84 23.96
C ARG A 141 22.91 17.85 22.98
N ASN A 142 23.37 17.39 21.82
CA ASN A 142 23.85 18.27 20.76
C ASN A 142 22.67 18.83 19.96
N LYS A 143 22.77 20.11 19.58
CA LYS A 143 21.80 20.82 18.74
C LYS A 143 22.43 21.15 17.41
N ILE A 144 21.90 20.57 16.34
CA ILE A 144 22.35 20.78 14.97
C ILE A 144 21.21 21.47 14.24
N SER A 145 21.30 22.80 14.09
CA SER A 145 20.17 23.59 13.62
C SER A 145 20.48 24.61 12.54
N LYS A 146 19.52 24.81 11.62
CA LYS A 146 19.59 25.87 10.60
C LYS A 146 20.83 25.82 9.71
N ASN A 147 21.45 24.65 9.57
CA ASN A 147 22.60 24.49 8.70
C ASN A 147 22.14 24.23 7.26
N ILE A 148 22.96 24.63 6.28
CA ILE A 148 22.76 24.35 4.86
C ILE A 148 23.82 23.34 4.44
N LEU A 149 23.40 22.19 3.95
CA LEU A 149 24.28 21.11 3.52
C LEU A 149 24.01 20.80 2.05
N GLN A 150 24.99 21.00 1.18
CA GLN A 150 24.84 20.89 -0.26
C GLN A 150 25.92 19.97 -0.85
N GLU A 151 25.48 19.01 -1.68
CA GLU A 151 26.38 18.06 -2.36
C GLU A 151 27.27 17.24 -1.40
N CYS A 152 26.90 17.14 -0.13
CA CYS A 152 27.52 16.21 0.81
C CYS A 152 27.07 14.78 0.51
N GLU A 153 27.96 13.79 0.61
CA GLU A 153 27.57 12.39 0.40
C GLU A 153 26.57 11.92 1.48
N GLY A 154 26.80 12.34 2.73
CA GLY A 154 25.82 12.29 3.82
C GLY A 154 25.63 13.68 4.43
N GLY A 155 24.40 14.07 4.77
CA GLY A 155 24.14 15.37 5.39
C GLY A 155 24.53 15.39 6.87
N VAL A 156 23.60 14.96 7.73
CA VAL A 156 23.79 14.87 9.19
C VAL A 156 23.74 13.40 9.62
N VAL A 157 24.79 12.94 10.30
CA VAL A 157 24.88 11.56 10.81
C VAL A 157 24.99 11.58 12.34
N LEU A 158 24.07 10.91 13.02
CA LEU A 158 24.17 10.60 14.44
C LEU A 158 24.43 9.10 14.59
N TRP A 159 25.58 8.74 15.14
CA TRP A 159 25.93 7.35 15.43
C TRP A 159 26.03 7.16 16.95
N GLY A 160 25.02 6.51 17.52
CA GLY A 160 24.86 6.42 18.96
C GLY A 160 24.39 7.72 19.60
N GLY A 161 24.40 7.73 20.93
CA GLY A 161 24.01 8.90 21.72
C GLY A 161 22.50 9.14 21.80
N SER A 162 22.15 10.13 22.61
CA SER A 162 20.77 10.42 22.99
C SER A 162 20.48 11.89 23.21
N ASN A 163 19.20 12.26 23.15
CA ASN A 163 18.73 13.61 23.42
C ASN A 163 19.35 14.68 22.50
N ASN A 164 19.81 14.29 21.30
CA ASN A 164 20.25 15.22 20.28
C ASN A 164 19.05 15.74 19.47
N THR A 165 19.18 16.96 18.96
CA THR A 165 18.17 17.61 18.11
C THR A 165 18.79 18.01 16.79
N VAL A 166 18.24 17.50 15.69
CA VAL A 166 18.55 17.90 14.32
C VAL A 166 17.36 18.68 13.79
N SER A 167 17.46 20.00 13.66
CA SER A 167 16.28 20.81 13.36
C SER A 167 16.46 22.00 12.43
N GLY A 168 15.55 22.21 11.49
CA GLY A 168 15.59 23.38 10.62
C GLY A 168 16.75 23.37 9.62
N ASN A 169 17.37 22.23 9.35
CA ASN A 169 18.47 22.13 8.38
C ASN A 169 17.92 21.97 6.96
N GLU A 170 18.60 22.58 5.98
CA GLU A 170 18.32 22.41 4.56
C GLU A 170 19.41 21.54 3.94
N ILE A 171 19.02 20.40 3.38
CA ILE A 171 19.95 19.38 2.89
C ILE A 171 19.59 19.04 1.44
N LYS A 172 20.54 19.23 0.52
CA LYS A 172 20.32 19.03 -0.91
C LYS A 172 21.33 18.04 -1.52
N GLY A 173 20.79 16.99 -2.13
CA GLY A 173 21.53 15.92 -2.77
C GLY A 173 22.17 14.95 -1.78
N GLY A 174 23.10 14.13 -2.28
CA GLY A 174 23.78 13.09 -1.50
C GLY A 174 23.08 11.74 -1.53
N LYS A 175 23.66 10.76 -0.83
CA LYS A 175 23.07 9.43 -0.67
C LYS A 175 22.02 9.44 0.42
N ILE A 176 22.30 10.10 1.54
CA ILE A 176 21.40 10.21 2.69
C ILE A 176 21.41 11.62 3.29
N SER A 177 20.25 12.23 3.50
CA SER A 177 20.20 13.57 4.11
C SER A 177 20.42 13.50 5.62
N ILE A 178 19.66 12.68 6.34
CA ILE A 178 19.81 12.50 7.79
C ILE A 178 19.84 11.01 8.11
N LEU A 179 20.87 10.56 8.81
CA LEU A 179 21.02 9.18 9.28
C LEU A 179 21.16 9.15 10.80
N LEU A 180 20.32 8.36 11.46
CA LEU A 180 20.51 7.96 12.85
C LEU A 180 20.79 6.46 12.88
N ARG A 181 21.86 6.06 13.56
CA ARG A 181 22.24 4.65 13.75
C ARG A 181 22.55 4.36 15.20
N ASP A 182 22.02 3.26 15.72
CA ASP A 182 22.24 2.79 17.10
C ASP A 182 21.94 3.86 18.17
N ALA A 183 20.99 4.76 17.88
CA ALA A 183 20.74 5.98 18.65
C ALA A 183 19.37 5.93 19.34
N SER A 184 19.20 6.68 20.44
CA SER A 184 17.92 6.69 21.18
C SER A 184 17.48 8.07 21.64
N GLN A 185 16.18 8.30 21.78
CA GLN A 185 15.64 9.54 22.36
C GLN A 185 16.13 10.82 21.64
N ASN A 186 16.28 10.76 20.30
CA ASN A 186 16.68 11.92 19.51
C ASN A 186 15.49 12.49 18.75
N SER A 187 15.60 13.76 18.36
CA SER A 187 14.58 14.50 17.62
C SER A 187 15.14 14.98 16.27
N VAL A 188 14.39 14.71 15.21
CA VAL A 188 14.64 15.16 13.84
C VAL A 188 13.43 15.96 13.39
N GLU A 189 13.53 17.28 13.45
CA GLU A 189 12.38 18.17 13.35
C GLU A 189 12.51 19.32 12.36
N ALA A 190 11.49 19.55 11.53
CA ALA A 190 11.42 20.73 10.66
C ALA A 190 12.62 20.86 9.70
N ASN A 191 13.20 19.75 9.24
CA ASN A 191 14.27 19.77 8.25
C ASN A 191 13.69 19.67 6.84
N ARG A 192 14.41 20.22 5.86
CA ARG A 192 14.11 20.13 4.43
C ARG A 192 15.17 19.28 3.75
N ALA A 193 14.78 18.15 3.16
CA ALA A 193 15.66 17.21 2.48
C ALA A 193 15.22 17.04 1.01
N GLU A 194 16.08 17.42 0.07
CA GLU A 194 15.76 17.45 -1.36
C GLU A 194 16.76 16.60 -2.16
N GLY A 195 16.27 15.60 -2.89
CA GLY A 195 17.03 14.90 -3.93
C GLY A 195 18.08 13.90 -3.43
N ALA A 196 18.05 13.53 -2.15
CA ALA A 196 18.88 12.43 -1.64
C ALA A 196 18.27 11.06 -1.98
N GLY A 197 19.10 10.01 -2.04
CA GLY A 197 18.61 8.63 -2.18
C GLY A 197 17.72 8.19 -1.00
N THR A 198 18.07 8.59 0.22
CA THR A 198 17.25 8.47 1.42
C THR A 198 17.12 9.84 2.10
N GLY A 199 15.90 10.29 2.36
CA GLY A 199 15.67 11.53 3.11
C GLY A 199 16.10 11.37 4.57
N ILE A 200 15.37 10.56 5.33
CA ILE A 200 15.68 10.25 6.73
C ILE A 200 15.77 8.74 6.91
N GLY A 201 16.91 8.25 7.38
CA GLY A 201 17.13 6.83 7.72
C GLY A 201 17.30 6.65 9.22
N LEU A 202 16.53 5.73 9.80
CA LEU A 202 16.64 5.29 11.20
C LEU A 202 17.02 3.82 11.24
N GLU A 203 18.22 3.52 11.74
CA GLU A 203 18.75 2.16 11.80
C GLU A 203 19.04 1.77 13.25
N ASN A 204 18.44 0.67 13.72
CA ASN A 204 18.59 0.18 15.10
C ASN A 204 18.31 1.26 16.15
N CYS A 205 17.29 2.09 15.92
CA CYS A 205 17.00 3.25 16.75
C CYS A 205 15.83 2.99 17.71
N ARG A 206 15.79 3.74 18.81
CA ARG A 206 14.69 3.66 19.79
C ARG A 206 14.19 5.04 20.20
N GLU A 207 12.87 5.21 20.30
CA GLU A 207 12.27 6.45 20.82
C GLU A 207 12.73 7.70 20.02
N ILE A 208 12.76 7.57 18.69
CA ILE A 208 13.09 8.70 17.81
C ILE A 208 11.82 9.47 17.44
N ASN A 209 11.90 10.78 17.56
CA ASN A 209 10.86 11.70 17.11
C ASN A 209 11.23 12.30 15.76
N THR A 210 10.47 11.98 14.72
CA THR A 210 10.66 12.50 13.36
C THR A 210 9.45 13.32 12.98
N ALA A 211 9.54 14.66 13.05
CA ALA A 211 8.35 15.50 12.91
C ALA A 211 8.51 16.72 12.02
N ARG A 212 7.46 17.05 11.26
CA ARG A 212 7.39 18.29 10.46
C ARG A 212 8.50 18.43 9.42
N ASN A 213 9.10 17.33 8.97
CA ASN A 213 10.13 17.37 7.94
C ASN A 213 9.48 17.42 6.55
N GLU A 214 10.12 18.13 5.63
CA GLU A 214 9.77 18.20 4.22
C GLU A 214 10.81 17.43 3.42
N ILE A 215 10.38 16.35 2.77
CA ILE A 215 11.26 15.42 2.06
C ILE A 215 10.77 15.26 0.63
N SER A 216 11.67 15.40 -0.34
CA SER A 216 11.31 15.25 -1.75
C SER A 216 12.31 14.44 -2.56
N GLY A 217 11.80 13.47 -3.33
CA GLY A 217 12.56 12.58 -4.21
C GLY A 217 13.24 11.42 -3.47
N GLY A 218 13.99 10.61 -4.22
CA GLY A 218 14.79 9.50 -3.69
C GLY A 218 14.09 8.14 -3.69
N GLU A 219 14.82 7.12 -3.26
CA GLU A 219 14.28 5.77 -3.05
C GLU A 219 13.39 5.74 -1.80
N PHE A 220 13.88 6.27 -0.68
CA PHE A 220 13.14 6.33 0.58
C PHE A 220 12.96 7.77 1.06
N GLY A 221 11.72 8.17 1.31
CA GLY A 221 11.43 9.41 2.03
C GLY A 221 11.89 9.28 3.48
N ILE A 222 11.23 8.41 4.23
CA ILE A 222 11.61 8.02 5.60
C ILE A 222 11.74 6.49 5.67
N GLY A 223 12.94 5.99 5.93
CA GLY A 223 13.20 4.57 6.14
C GLY A 223 13.45 4.27 7.61
N LEU A 224 12.75 3.27 8.14
CA LEU A 224 12.92 2.73 9.48
C LEU A 224 13.34 1.26 9.37
N PHE A 225 14.39 0.92 10.10
CA PHE A 225 15.00 -0.41 10.02
C PHE A 225 15.38 -0.86 11.42
N ASN A 226 14.78 -1.98 11.87
CA ASN A 226 15.01 -2.59 13.18
C ASN A 226 14.87 -1.58 14.35
N SER A 227 13.93 -0.64 14.24
CA SER A 227 13.72 0.43 15.19
C SER A 227 12.44 0.22 16.00
N SER A 228 12.31 0.94 17.11
CA SER A 228 11.14 0.76 17.98
C SER A 228 10.74 2.00 18.79
N SER A 229 9.46 2.03 19.19
CA SER A 229 8.92 3.00 20.15
C SER A 229 9.10 4.47 19.76
N GLY A 230 9.34 4.75 18.48
CA GLY A 230 9.47 6.11 17.94
C GLY A 230 8.14 6.66 17.44
N ARG A 231 8.13 7.96 17.13
CA ARG A 231 6.99 8.64 16.53
C ARG A 231 7.43 9.40 15.28
N THR A 232 6.75 9.15 14.18
CA THR A 232 6.96 9.86 12.91
C THR A 232 5.67 10.59 12.54
N TRP A 233 5.63 11.91 12.68
CA TRP A 233 4.36 12.64 12.51
C TRP A 233 4.45 13.98 11.80
N SER A 234 3.36 14.34 11.12
CA SER A 234 3.23 15.63 10.43
C SER A 234 4.35 15.91 9.42
N ASN A 235 4.97 14.87 8.85
CA ASN A 235 5.95 15.02 7.78
C ASN A 235 5.24 15.10 6.42
N SER A 236 5.90 15.78 5.48
CA SER A 236 5.49 15.84 4.07
C SER A 236 6.54 15.11 3.23
N VAL A 237 6.13 14.04 2.54
CA VAL A 237 6.98 13.25 1.65
C VAL A 237 6.41 13.29 0.23
N ILE A 238 7.20 13.75 -0.74
CA ILE A 238 6.75 13.94 -2.12
C ILE A 238 7.73 13.30 -3.11
N GLY A 239 7.24 12.49 -4.05
CA GLY A 239 8.06 12.04 -5.18
C GLY A 239 9.13 10.99 -4.86
N SER A 240 9.14 10.43 -3.64
CA SER A 240 9.99 9.28 -3.31
C SER A 240 9.37 7.98 -3.81
N ARG A 241 10.17 6.95 -4.10
CA ARG A 241 9.61 5.63 -4.46
C ARG A 241 8.81 5.05 -3.30
N TRP A 242 9.42 4.99 -2.12
CA TRP A 242 8.79 4.63 -0.85
C TRP A 242 8.60 5.89 -0.01
N GLY A 243 7.37 6.20 0.38
CA GLY A 243 7.05 7.34 1.23
C GLY A 243 7.62 7.16 2.64
N ILE A 244 7.04 6.20 3.37
CA ILE A 244 7.54 5.74 4.67
C ILE A 244 7.64 4.21 4.63
N TYR A 245 8.81 3.67 4.94
CA TYR A 245 9.09 2.24 4.91
C TYR A 245 9.54 1.75 6.27
N LEU A 246 8.92 0.67 6.76
CA LEU A 246 9.26 0.00 8.02
C LEU A 246 9.73 -1.43 7.72
N LEU A 247 10.84 -1.84 8.32
CA LEU A 247 11.38 -3.19 8.21
C LEU A 247 11.84 -3.68 9.58
N ASN A 248 11.19 -4.73 10.08
CA ASN A 248 11.41 -5.29 11.41
C ASN A 248 11.22 -4.26 12.54
N ASP A 249 10.31 -3.30 12.35
CA ASP A 249 10.03 -2.27 13.33
C ASP A 249 8.88 -2.67 14.26
N SER A 250 8.91 -2.14 15.49
CA SER A 250 7.85 -2.42 16.46
C SER A 250 7.44 -1.23 17.31
N SER A 251 6.16 -1.19 17.68
CA SER A 251 5.60 -0.14 18.54
C SER A 251 5.85 1.29 18.03
N MET A 252 5.93 1.48 16.70
CA MET A 252 6.07 2.79 16.07
C MET A 252 4.71 3.47 15.94
N GLU A 253 4.68 4.80 16.12
CA GLU A 253 3.51 5.63 15.84
C GLU A 253 3.77 6.52 14.61
N ILE A 254 3.06 6.25 13.51
CA ILE A 254 3.12 7.00 12.26
C ILE A 254 1.83 7.81 12.12
N ALA A 255 1.87 9.11 12.42
CA ALA A 255 0.65 9.91 12.59
C ALA A 255 0.60 11.17 11.71
N ASN A 256 -0.54 11.43 11.07
CA ASN A 256 -0.81 12.69 10.36
C ASN A 256 0.26 13.08 9.32
N ASN A 257 0.88 12.10 8.65
CA ASN A 257 1.83 12.38 7.59
C ASN A 257 1.11 12.57 6.24
N SER A 258 1.63 13.46 5.41
CA SER A 258 1.16 13.70 4.04
C SER A 258 2.16 13.09 3.06
N ILE A 259 1.74 12.09 2.30
CA ILE A 259 2.59 11.34 1.37
C ILE A 259 1.97 11.43 -0.02
N LYS A 260 2.74 11.89 -1.00
CA LYS A 260 2.20 12.23 -2.32
C LYS A 260 3.14 11.85 -3.47
N ASP A 261 2.56 11.44 -4.59
CA ASP A 261 3.26 11.17 -5.84
C ASP A 261 4.36 10.10 -5.66
N VAL A 262 4.02 9.00 -5.00
CA VAL A 262 4.94 7.91 -4.64
C VAL A 262 4.59 6.61 -5.38
N GLU A 263 5.47 5.63 -5.38
CA GLU A 263 5.10 4.27 -5.80
C GLU A 263 4.37 3.55 -4.64
N PHE A 264 4.99 3.56 -3.46
CA PHE A 264 4.48 2.96 -2.24
C PHE A 264 4.34 4.01 -1.14
N GLY A 265 3.14 4.15 -0.55
CA GLY A 265 2.84 5.14 0.48
C GLY A 265 3.50 4.83 1.83
N ILE A 266 2.80 4.10 2.68
CA ILE A 266 3.34 3.56 3.94
C ILE A 266 3.35 2.04 3.81
N ALA A 267 4.54 1.46 3.81
CA ALA A 267 4.70 0.02 3.71
C ALA A 267 5.48 -0.52 4.92
N MET A 268 5.13 -1.72 5.35
CA MET A 268 5.80 -2.40 6.44
C MET A 268 5.98 -3.88 6.17
N GLU A 269 7.16 -4.38 6.50
CA GLU A 269 7.53 -5.78 6.37
C GLU A 269 8.03 -6.32 7.72
N SER A 270 7.57 -7.52 8.09
CA SER A 270 7.98 -8.21 9.32
C SER A 270 7.85 -7.32 10.58
N SER A 271 6.87 -6.42 10.59
CA SER A 271 6.74 -5.35 11.57
C SER A 271 5.48 -5.55 12.42
N SER A 272 5.56 -5.22 13.72
CA SER A 272 4.48 -5.54 14.65
C SER A 272 4.14 -4.48 15.70
N GLY A 273 2.86 -4.41 16.07
CA GLY A 273 2.40 -3.50 17.11
C GLY A 273 2.48 -2.02 16.74
N ASN A 274 2.57 -1.67 15.45
CA ASN A 274 2.68 -0.29 14.99
C ASN A 274 1.30 0.34 14.80
N ALA A 275 1.22 1.67 14.91
CA ALA A 275 0.01 2.44 14.68
C ALA A 275 0.22 3.45 13.55
N VAL A 276 -0.61 3.38 12.51
CA VAL A 276 -0.68 4.33 11.41
C VAL A 276 -2.03 5.05 11.49
N GLN A 277 -2.01 6.34 11.84
CA GLN A 277 -3.24 7.10 12.10
C GLN A 277 -3.28 8.46 11.41
N GLY A 278 -4.43 8.81 10.81
CA GLY A 278 -4.65 10.15 10.26
C GLY A 278 -3.75 10.52 9.09
N CYS A 279 -3.02 9.55 8.51
CA CYS A 279 -2.14 9.80 7.38
C CYS A 279 -2.96 9.97 6.10
N THR A 280 -2.46 10.83 5.21
CA THR A 280 -3.02 11.00 3.87
C THR A 280 -1.99 10.51 2.85
N VAL A 281 -2.40 9.58 1.99
CA VAL A 281 -1.60 9.07 0.87
C VAL A 281 -2.34 9.37 -0.43
N GLU A 282 -1.74 10.20 -1.28
CA GLU A 282 -2.34 10.63 -2.56
C GLU A 282 -1.47 10.22 -3.75
N ASN A 283 -2.09 9.73 -4.82
CA ASN A 283 -1.43 9.41 -6.09
C ASN A 283 -0.28 8.41 -5.92
N SER A 284 -0.63 7.21 -5.47
CA SER A 284 0.30 6.09 -5.26
C SER A 284 0.01 4.91 -6.18
N THR A 285 0.98 4.02 -6.39
CA THR A 285 0.67 2.68 -6.94
C THR A 285 -0.04 1.85 -5.87
N ARG A 286 0.54 1.79 -4.67
CA ARG A 286 -0.04 1.14 -3.48
C ARG A 286 0.05 2.09 -2.30
N ALA A 287 -1.06 2.36 -1.62
CA ALA A 287 -1.08 3.39 -0.58
C ALA A 287 -0.59 2.86 0.77
N LEU A 288 -1.14 1.73 1.22
CA LEU A 288 -0.73 1.03 2.44
C LEU A 288 -0.40 -0.43 2.11
N GLY A 289 0.73 -0.93 2.63
CA GLY A 289 1.17 -2.31 2.41
C GLY A 289 1.67 -2.97 3.68
N LEU A 290 1.21 -4.19 3.95
CA LEU A 290 1.66 -5.02 5.05
C LEU A 290 2.12 -6.38 4.50
N ALA A 291 3.36 -6.76 4.79
CA ALA A 291 3.88 -8.08 4.48
C ALA A 291 4.38 -8.76 5.75
N MET A 292 3.94 -10.00 6.00
CA MET A 292 4.40 -10.82 7.14
C MET A 292 4.30 -10.07 8.50
N SER A 293 3.31 -9.20 8.64
CA SER A 293 3.23 -8.20 9.72
C SER A 293 2.04 -8.47 10.63
N SER A 294 2.14 -8.11 11.91
CA SER A 294 1.10 -8.47 12.88
C SER A 294 0.78 -7.42 13.94
N MET A 295 -0.46 -7.45 14.44
CA MET A 295 -0.93 -6.58 15.53
C MET A 295 -0.78 -5.07 15.24
N ASN A 296 -0.77 -4.68 13.97
CA ASN A 296 -0.69 -3.27 13.57
C ASN A 296 -2.10 -2.65 13.49
N ARG A 297 -2.17 -1.33 13.64
CA ARG A 297 -3.42 -0.55 13.62
C ARG A 297 -3.36 0.51 12.54
N PHE A 298 -4.29 0.49 11.60
CA PHE A 298 -4.43 1.49 10.54
C PHE A 298 -5.79 2.15 10.70
N ILE A 299 -5.79 3.38 11.24
CA ILE A 299 -6.99 4.05 11.71
C ILE A 299 -7.14 5.44 11.08
N GLU A 300 -8.32 5.78 10.57
CA GLU A 300 -8.63 7.16 10.13
C GLU A 300 -7.68 7.69 9.05
N ASN A 301 -7.13 6.81 8.19
CA ASN A 301 -6.26 7.23 7.08
C ASN A 301 -7.07 7.53 5.82
N ASN A 302 -6.58 8.48 5.03
CA ASN A 302 -7.17 8.89 3.75
C ASN A 302 -6.30 8.39 2.59
N LEU A 303 -6.82 7.46 1.80
CA LEU A 303 -6.13 6.84 0.67
C LEU A 303 -6.82 7.27 -0.63
N ILE A 304 -6.12 8.07 -1.44
CA ILE A 304 -6.73 8.82 -2.54
C ILE A 304 -5.99 8.52 -3.84
N LYS A 305 -6.73 8.20 -4.91
CA LYS A 305 -6.18 8.00 -6.26
C LYS A 305 -5.07 6.94 -6.30
N THR A 306 -5.35 5.77 -5.73
CA THR A 306 -4.40 4.65 -5.76
C THR A 306 -4.58 3.84 -7.04
N ARG A 307 -3.50 3.70 -7.81
CA ARG A 307 -3.52 3.10 -9.15
C ARG A 307 -3.73 1.59 -9.14
N ASP A 308 -3.29 0.86 -8.11
CA ASP A 308 -3.47 -0.60 -8.00
C ASP A 308 -4.28 -0.95 -6.74
N THR A 309 -3.64 -0.99 -5.57
CA THR A 309 -4.28 -1.39 -4.31
C THR A 309 -4.15 -0.32 -3.23
N ALA A 310 -5.25 0.17 -2.69
CA ALA A 310 -5.24 1.15 -1.61
C ALA A 310 -4.63 0.55 -0.33
N LEU A 311 -5.08 -0.63 0.10
CA LEU A 311 -4.50 -1.33 1.25
C LEU A 311 -4.35 -2.82 0.96
N GLU A 312 -3.12 -3.31 1.00
CA GLU A 312 -2.78 -4.71 0.78
C GLU A 312 -2.18 -5.33 2.04
N MET A 313 -2.69 -6.50 2.41
CA MET A 313 -2.13 -7.36 3.45
C MET A 313 -1.72 -8.68 2.82
N ASP A 314 -0.46 -9.06 2.98
CA ASP A 314 0.09 -10.35 2.58
C ASP A 314 0.63 -11.06 3.82
N SER A 315 0.17 -12.29 4.05
CA SER A 315 0.65 -13.17 5.12
C SER A 315 0.64 -12.49 6.49
N SER A 316 -0.32 -11.61 6.72
CA SER A 316 -0.36 -10.66 7.83
C SER A 316 -1.53 -10.95 8.77
N THR A 317 -1.28 -10.85 10.08
CA THR A 317 -2.23 -11.37 11.08
C THR A 317 -2.55 -10.44 12.24
N GLY A 318 -3.78 -10.51 12.76
CA GLY A 318 -4.13 -9.77 13.97
C GLY A 318 -4.16 -8.24 13.82
N ASN A 319 -4.20 -7.72 12.58
CA ASN A 319 -4.19 -6.28 12.34
C ASN A 319 -5.60 -5.68 12.44
N LEU A 320 -5.68 -4.41 12.84
CA LEU A 320 -6.91 -3.63 12.88
C LEU A 320 -6.88 -2.57 11.77
N ILE A 321 -7.80 -2.67 10.82
CA ILE A 321 -7.99 -1.73 9.72
C ILE A 321 -9.35 -1.05 9.93
N ALA A 322 -9.35 0.14 10.52
CA ALA A 322 -10.58 0.76 10.98
C ALA A 322 -10.77 2.21 10.50
N ARG A 323 -11.99 2.56 10.06
CA ARG A 323 -12.37 3.96 9.79
C ARG A 323 -11.48 4.65 8.76
N ASN A 324 -10.91 3.92 7.81
CA ASN A 324 -10.14 4.51 6.72
C ASN A 324 -11.08 4.95 5.58
N GLU A 325 -10.73 6.04 4.91
CA GLU A 325 -11.43 6.53 3.73
C GLU A 325 -10.61 6.23 2.48
N ILE A 326 -11.20 5.47 1.55
CA ILE A 326 -10.56 5.08 0.28
C ILE A 326 -11.37 5.68 -0.86
N SER A 327 -10.71 6.42 -1.75
CA SER A 327 -11.40 7.08 -2.85
C SER A 327 -10.62 7.12 -4.16
N GLU A 328 -11.37 7.03 -5.27
CA GLU A 328 -10.81 7.12 -6.63
C GLU A 328 -9.71 6.09 -6.91
N SER A 329 -9.82 4.90 -6.32
CA SER A 329 -8.79 3.84 -6.40
C SER A 329 -9.28 2.63 -7.19
N GLU A 330 -8.35 1.89 -7.80
CA GLU A 330 -8.71 0.66 -8.53
C GLU A 330 -9.21 -0.41 -7.54
N LYS A 331 -8.37 -0.81 -6.57
CA LYS A 331 -8.73 -1.76 -5.51
C LYS A 331 -8.70 -1.08 -4.14
N GLY A 332 -9.63 -1.49 -3.29
CA GLY A 332 -9.74 -1.03 -1.90
C GLY A 332 -8.84 -1.84 -0.97
N ILE A 333 -9.43 -2.76 -0.21
CA ILE A 333 -8.72 -3.59 0.77
C ILE A 333 -8.60 -5.02 0.24
N ILE A 334 -7.37 -5.51 0.10
CA ILE A 334 -7.05 -6.88 -0.31
C ILE A 334 -6.30 -7.59 0.81
N ALA A 335 -6.82 -8.75 1.23
CA ALA A 335 -6.18 -9.61 2.22
C ALA A 335 -5.78 -10.94 1.57
N LEU A 336 -4.48 -11.16 1.41
CA LEU A 336 -3.87 -12.35 0.82
C LEU A 336 -3.21 -13.17 1.92
N ASP A 337 -3.60 -14.44 2.06
CA ASP A 337 -3.06 -15.37 3.07
C ASP A 337 -3.01 -14.77 4.49
N SER A 338 -3.96 -13.88 4.80
CA SER A 338 -3.94 -13.00 5.96
C SER A 338 -5.14 -13.28 6.85
N SER A 339 -4.90 -13.60 8.13
CA SER A 339 -5.93 -14.09 9.06
C SER A 339 -5.98 -13.32 10.38
N ALA A 340 -7.05 -13.52 11.14
CA ALA A 340 -7.32 -12.87 12.43
C ALA A 340 -7.32 -11.33 12.36
N ASN A 341 -7.49 -10.74 11.18
CA ASN A 341 -7.58 -9.28 11.04
C ASN A 341 -9.01 -8.80 11.32
N SER A 342 -9.13 -7.59 11.85
CA SER A 342 -10.39 -6.87 12.00
C SER A 342 -10.41 -5.72 11.00
N ILE A 343 -11.37 -5.73 10.09
CA ILE A 343 -11.54 -4.70 9.05
C ILE A 343 -12.92 -4.09 9.29
N GLU A 344 -12.99 -2.88 9.86
CA GLU A 344 -14.24 -2.32 10.37
C GLU A 344 -14.44 -0.85 10.00
N ALA A 345 -15.70 -0.46 9.77
CA ALA A 345 -16.09 0.94 9.54
C ALA A 345 -15.31 1.68 8.44
N ASN A 346 -14.74 0.98 7.45
CA ASN A 346 -14.03 1.63 6.34
C ASN A 346 -15.04 2.10 5.26
N SER A 347 -14.76 3.25 4.66
CA SER A 347 -15.61 3.86 3.64
C SER A 347 -14.88 3.90 2.30
N PHE A 348 -15.48 3.35 1.26
CA PHE A 348 -14.96 3.32 -0.11
C PHE A 348 -15.85 4.17 -1.01
N ARG A 349 -15.25 5.06 -1.80
CA ARG A 349 -15.97 5.89 -2.79
C ARG A 349 -15.32 5.80 -4.16
N ASN A 350 -16.11 5.47 -5.18
CA ASN A 350 -15.59 5.29 -6.55
C ASN A 350 -14.40 4.32 -6.59
N VAL A 351 -14.51 3.19 -5.87
CA VAL A 351 -13.53 2.12 -5.87
C VAL A 351 -14.03 1.00 -6.76
N SER A 352 -13.19 0.51 -7.69
CA SER A 352 -13.64 -0.49 -8.65
C SER A 352 -13.84 -1.85 -7.99
N TRP A 353 -12.86 -2.32 -7.22
CA TRP A 353 -12.88 -3.58 -6.47
C TRP A 353 -12.74 -3.28 -4.97
N GLY A 354 -13.80 -3.48 -4.19
CA GLY A 354 -13.90 -2.89 -2.85
C GLY A 354 -13.11 -3.64 -1.79
N LEU A 355 -13.54 -4.85 -1.45
CA LEU A 355 -12.92 -5.67 -0.41
C LEU A 355 -12.84 -7.12 -0.88
N TYR A 356 -11.67 -7.72 -0.76
CA TYR A 356 -11.46 -9.09 -1.18
C TYR A 356 -10.49 -9.82 -0.26
N VAL A 357 -10.81 -11.08 0.04
CA VAL A 357 -10.00 -11.99 0.84
C VAL A 357 -9.71 -13.23 0.01
N GLU A 358 -8.44 -13.61 -0.06
CA GLU A 358 -7.98 -14.81 -0.74
C GLU A 358 -6.91 -15.51 0.11
N GLY A 359 -6.88 -16.83 0.02
CA GLY A 359 -5.84 -17.60 0.68
C GLY A 359 -5.77 -19.03 0.21
N SER A 360 -4.61 -19.62 0.46
CA SER A 360 -4.25 -20.99 0.13
C SER A 360 -4.83 -22.02 1.11
N ILE A 361 -5.22 -21.60 2.32
CA ILE A 361 -5.76 -22.45 3.38
C ILE A 361 -7.02 -21.84 4.00
N ARG A 362 -7.80 -22.67 4.70
CA ARG A 362 -9.07 -22.28 5.32
C ARG A 362 -8.89 -21.14 6.33
N GLU A 363 -7.80 -21.16 7.07
CA GLU A 363 -7.50 -20.21 8.14
C GLU A 363 -7.24 -18.80 7.59
N SER A 364 -6.73 -18.68 6.36
CA SER A 364 -6.50 -17.39 5.69
C SER A 364 -7.78 -16.57 5.50
N PHE A 365 -8.96 -17.20 5.53
CA PHE A 365 -10.24 -16.51 5.44
C PHE A 365 -10.82 -16.13 6.81
N ASN A 366 -10.15 -16.47 7.92
CA ASN A 366 -10.64 -16.17 9.26
C ASN A 366 -10.40 -14.69 9.63
N ASN A 367 -11.19 -13.78 9.08
CA ASN A 367 -11.14 -12.35 9.37
C ASN A 367 -12.49 -11.85 9.89
N THR A 368 -12.46 -10.84 10.75
CA THR A 368 -13.66 -10.15 11.25
C THR A 368 -13.96 -8.95 10.36
N ILE A 369 -14.99 -9.07 9.51
CA ILE A 369 -15.36 -8.05 8.54
C ILE A 369 -16.87 -7.75 8.68
N PRO A 370 -17.26 -6.86 9.61
CA PRO A 370 -18.66 -6.47 9.80
C PRO A 370 -19.21 -5.61 8.67
N GLU A 371 -20.54 -5.56 8.55
CA GLU A 371 -21.30 -4.73 7.59
C GLU A 371 -21.07 -3.23 7.70
N SER A 372 -20.39 -2.77 8.76
CA SER A 372 -19.94 -1.39 8.91
C SER A 372 -19.00 -0.92 7.79
N ASN A 373 -18.40 -1.81 7.00
CA ASN A 373 -17.63 -1.44 5.82
C ASN A 373 -18.58 -1.11 4.67
N LEU A 374 -18.46 0.10 4.12
CA LEU A 374 -19.40 0.64 3.15
C LEU A 374 -18.71 1.01 1.84
N ILE A 375 -19.15 0.43 0.73
CA ILE A 375 -18.73 0.83 -0.62
C ILE A 375 -19.86 1.62 -1.26
N ASP A 376 -19.59 2.88 -1.60
CA ASP A 376 -20.57 3.84 -2.12
C ASP A 376 -21.85 3.88 -1.27
N GLY A 377 -21.69 3.76 0.06
CA GLY A 377 -22.77 3.80 1.05
C GLY A 377 -23.49 2.47 1.32
N LYS A 378 -23.15 1.39 0.61
CA LYS A 378 -23.76 0.06 0.78
C LYS A 378 -22.85 -0.91 1.54
N PRO A 379 -23.40 -1.79 2.39
CA PRO A 379 -22.63 -2.71 3.20
C PRO A 379 -21.92 -3.80 2.40
N VAL A 380 -20.77 -4.22 2.93
CA VAL A 380 -20.07 -5.47 2.60
C VAL A 380 -20.55 -6.55 3.55
N VAL A 381 -21.03 -7.67 3.01
CA VAL A 381 -21.32 -8.88 3.80
C VAL A 381 -20.21 -9.90 3.59
N TYR A 382 -19.61 -10.36 4.68
CA TYR A 382 -18.56 -11.37 4.69
C TYR A 382 -18.89 -12.45 5.71
N LEU A 383 -19.15 -13.67 5.24
CA LEU A 383 -19.40 -14.83 6.09
C LEU A 383 -18.25 -15.83 5.92
N TYR A 384 -17.68 -16.23 7.06
CA TYR A 384 -16.63 -17.25 7.12
C TYR A 384 -17.05 -18.40 8.03
N GLY A 385 -17.04 -19.62 7.48
CA GLY A 385 -17.30 -20.84 8.24
C GLY A 385 -18.70 -20.91 8.87
N GLN A 386 -19.66 -20.14 8.35
CA GLN A 386 -21.02 -20.06 8.90
C GLN A 386 -21.95 -21.06 8.22
N SER A 387 -23.00 -21.45 8.93
CA SER A 387 -24.11 -22.22 8.36
C SER A 387 -25.48 -21.74 8.81
N ASP A 388 -26.50 -22.14 8.05
CA ASP A 388 -27.91 -22.02 8.42
C ASP A 388 -28.32 -20.56 8.69
N LYS A 389 -27.90 -19.66 7.81
CA LYS A 389 -28.22 -18.22 7.86
C LYS A 389 -28.96 -17.79 6.61
N SER A 390 -29.74 -16.72 6.76
CA SER A 390 -30.49 -16.14 5.66
C SER A 390 -30.25 -14.63 5.55
N ILE A 391 -30.06 -14.17 4.31
CA ILE A 391 -29.92 -12.77 3.90
C ILE A 391 -31.05 -12.49 2.91
N LYS A 392 -32.02 -11.65 3.29
CA LYS A 392 -33.20 -11.38 2.46
C LYS A 392 -33.41 -9.88 2.29
N ASN A 393 -33.86 -9.46 1.11
CA ASN A 393 -34.25 -8.07 0.84
C ASN A 393 -33.14 -7.05 1.16
N ALA A 394 -31.88 -7.43 0.97
CA ALA A 394 -30.73 -6.61 1.30
C ALA A 394 -30.23 -5.80 0.10
N GLU A 395 -29.70 -4.60 0.37
CA GLU A 395 -28.92 -3.83 -0.61
C GLU A 395 -27.45 -3.87 -0.23
N LEU A 396 -26.65 -4.62 -0.99
CA LEU A 396 -25.25 -4.90 -0.69
C LEU A 396 -24.35 -4.33 -1.79
N ALA A 397 -23.14 -3.91 -1.40
CA ALA A 397 -22.07 -3.67 -2.36
C ALA A 397 -21.24 -4.93 -2.66
N HIS A 398 -21.26 -5.89 -1.74
CA HIS A 398 -20.43 -7.08 -1.84
C HIS A 398 -21.00 -8.18 -0.96
N LEU A 399 -20.86 -9.42 -1.41
CA LEU A 399 -21.16 -10.61 -0.64
C LEU A 399 -20.04 -11.64 -0.82
N THR A 400 -19.41 -12.06 0.28
CA THR A 400 -18.53 -13.24 0.32
C THR A 400 -19.09 -14.31 1.24
N LEU A 401 -19.17 -15.53 0.73
CA LEU A 401 -19.41 -16.77 1.47
C LEU A 401 -18.14 -17.63 1.36
N ALA A 402 -17.32 -17.62 2.41
CA ALA A 402 -16.11 -18.42 2.49
C ALA A 402 -16.31 -19.61 3.43
N TYR A 403 -16.12 -20.83 2.95
CA TYR A 403 -16.32 -22.06 3.71
C TYR A 403 -17.69 -22.17 4.41
N CYS A 404 -18.73 -21.62 3.78
CA CYS A 404 -20.08 -21.59 4.33
C CYS A 404 -20.96 -22.70 3.75
N SER A 405 -22.01 -23.05 4.49
CA SER A 405 -23.00 -24.02 4.04
C SER A 405 -24.42 -23.70 4.44
N ASN A 406 -25.41 -24.06 3.62
CA ASN A 406 -26.83 -23.77 3.91
C ASN A 406 -27.08 -22.28 4.19
N ILE A 407 -26.49 -21.40 3.37
CA ILE A 407 -26.78 -19.97 3.41
C ILE A 407 -27.81 -19.65 2.32
N ASP A 408 -28.90 -19.00 2.73
CA ASP A 408 -29.95 -18.55 1.82
C ASP A 408 -29.78 -17.05 1.54
N VAL A 409 -29.61 -16.66 0.28
CA VAL A 409 -29.52 -15.28 -0.16
C VAL A 409 -30.63 -15.02 -1.14
N GLU A 410 -31.63 -14.26 -0.70
CA GLU A 410 -32.89 -14.10 -1.42
C GLU A 410 -33.23 -12.63 -1.69
N GLU A 411 -33.78 -12.37 -2.87
CA GLU A 411 -34.46 -11.10 -3.21
C GLU A 411 -33.60 -9.85 -2.92
N SER A 412 -32.28 -9.99 -3.01
CA SER A 412 -31.32 -8.94 -2.65
C SER A 412 -30.71 -8.28 -3.88
N ALA A 413 -30.30 -7.02 -3.74
CA ALA A 413 -29.61 -6.26 -4.76
C ALA A 413 -28.12 -6.16 -4.42
N ILE A 414 -27.25 -6.74 -5.26
CA ILE A 414 -25.80 -6.68 -5.11
C ILE A 414 -25.21 -5.87 -6.27
N THR A 415 -24.50 -4.77 -5.96
CA THR A 415 -23.91 -3.86 -6.95
C THR A 415 -22.45 -3.55 -6.63
N ASN A 416 -21.72 -2.84 -7.50
CA ASN A 416 -20.36 -2.33 -7.29
C ASN A 416 -19.26 -3.40 -7.35
N ASP A 417 -19.25 -4.38 -6.44
CA ASP A 417 -18.16 -5.35 -6.31
C ASP A 417 -18.55 -6.75 -6.81
N ALA A 418 -18.85 -7.74 -5.95
CA ALA A 418 -19.12 -9.10 -6.42
C ALA A 418 -19.96 -9.94 -5.45
N VAL A 419 -20.41 -11.10 -5.94
CA VAL A 419 -20.82 -12.24 -5.13
C VAL A 419 -19.75 -13.34 -5.25
N PHE A 420 -19.08 -13.65 -4.15
CA PHE A 420 -18.04 -14.68 -4.08
C PHE A 420 -18.46 -15.84 -3.20
N LEU A 421 -18.40 -17.05 -3.76
CA LEU A 421 -18.48 -18.29 -3.02
C LEU A 421 -17.11 -18.98 -3.11
N PHE A 422 -16.50 -19.23 -1.96
CA PHE A 422 -15.21 -19.90 -1.86
C PHE A 422 -15.32 -21.13 -0.99
N SER A 423 -14.93 -22.31 -1.49
CA SER A 423 -14.99 -23.59 -0.77
C SER A 423 -16.32 -23.83 -0.03
N SER A 424 -17.43 -23.36 -0.61
CA SER A 424 -18.75 -23.32 0.04
C SER A 424 -19.73 -24.28 -0.64
N SER A 425 -20.67 -24.82 0.12
CA SER A 425 -21.58 -25.87 -0.40
C SER A 425 -23.00 -25.81 0.16
N GLY A 426 -23.98 -26.25 -0.63
CA GLY A 426 -25.38 -26.27 -0.17
C GLY A 426 -25.98 -24.88 0.04
N ASN A 427 -25.43 -23.83 -0.57
CA ASN A 427 -25.99 -22.48 -0.46
C ASN A 427 -27.01 -22.22 -1.57
N GLU A 428 -27.98 -21.37 -1.27
CA GLU A 428 -29.04 -20.98 -2.18
C GLU A 428 -28.93 -19.47 -2.48
N ILE A 429 -28.64 -19.13 -3.73
CA ILE A 429 -28.62 -17.75 -4.22
C ILE A 429 -29.82 -17.59 -5.14
N ILE A 430 -30.92 -17.02 -4.64
CA ILE A 430 -32.23 -17.05 -5.30
C ILE A 430 -32.83 -15.66 -5.52
N GLY A 431 -33.29 -15.37 -6.74
CA GLY A 431 -34.10 -14.17 -6.99
C GLY A 431 -33.37 -12.84 -6.82
N ASN A 432 -32.03 -12.84 -6.84
CA ASN A 432 -31.24 -11.64 -6.60
C ASN A 432 -31.04 -10.82 -7.88
N ASN A 433 -30.84 -9.52 -7.71
CA ASN A 433 -30.41 -8.61 -8.77
C ASN A 433 -28.91 -8.28 -8.60
N ILE A 434 -28.08 -8.85 -9.47
CA ILE A 434 -26.62 -8.81 -9.41
C ILE A 434 -26.13 -8.07 -10.65
N SER A 435 -25.88 -6.77 -10.52
CA SER A 435 -25.64 -5.90 -11.69
C SER A 435 -24.58 -4.83 -11.41
N ARG A 436 -23.94 -4.33 -12.47
CA ARG A 436 -22.88 -3.30 -12.39
C ARG A 436 -21.74 -3.69 -11.44
N CYS A 437 -21.42 -4.97 -11.42
CA CYS A 437 -20.44 -5.58 -10.52
C CYS A 437 -19.56 -6.59 -11.33
N TYR A 438 -18.72 -7.37 -10.68
CA TYR A 438 -17.88 -8.44 -11.26
C TYR A 438 -18.64 -9.76 -11.47
N GLY A 439 -19.93 -9.81 -11.15
CA GLY A 439 -20.80 -10.98 -11.32
C GLY A 439 -20.77 -11.94 -10.13
N VAL A 440 -21.19 -13.18 -10.37
CA VAL A 440 -21.16 -14.27 -9.39
C VAL A 440 -19.98 -15.18 -9.70
N ARG A 441 -19.13 -15.46 -8.71
CA ARG A 441 -17.99 -16.35 -8.88
C ARG A 441 -17.95 -17.43 -7.80
N LEU A 442 -17.90 -18.68 -8.25
CA LEU A 442 -17.78 -19.89 -7.43
C LEU A 442 -16.37 -20.46 -7.63
N LEU A 443 -15.64 -20.58 -6.53
CA LEU A 443 -14.30 -21.17 -6.46
C LEU A 443 -14.35 -22.35 -5.52
N ASP A 444 -14.04 -23.55 -6.02
CA ASP A 444 -14.09 -24.81 -5.27
C ASP A 444 -15.42 -25.01 -4.51
N SER A 445 -16.50 -24.46 -5.06
CA SER A 445 -17.79 -24.36 -4.38
C SER A 445 -18.80 -25.29 -5.04
N ASN A 446 -19.24 -26.30 -4.30
CA ASN A 446 -19.93 -27.46 -4.85
C ASN A 446 -21.37 -27.53 -4.33
N ARG A 447 -22.29 -28.09 -5.13
CA ARG A 447 -23.67 -28.38 -4.68
C ARG A 447 -24.43 -27.14 -4.19
N ASN A 448 -24.26 -26.01 -4.85
CA ASN A 448 -25.03 -24.79 -4.59
C ASN A 448 -26.17 -24.67 -5.61
N ALA A 449 -27.25 -23.99 -5.21
CA ALA A 449 -28.35 -23.62 -6.08
C ALA A 449 -28.27 -22.13 -6.40
N ILE A 450 -28.21 -21.79 -7.68
CA ILE A 450 -28.19 -20.42 -8.20
C ILE A 450 -29.41 -20.32 -9.10
N SER A 451 -30.48 -19.74 -8.58
CA SER A 451 -31.79 -19.81 -9.26
C SER A 451 -32.48 -18.47 -9.40
N ASN A 452 -33.10 -18.20 -10.54
CA ASN A 452 -33.92 -17.02 -10.78
C ASN A 452 -33.20 -15.68 -10.55
N ASN A 453 -31.87 -15.62 -10.67
CA ASN A 453 -31.12 -14.39 -10.49
C ASN A 453 -31.03 -13.58 -11.79
N ARG A 454 -31.04 -12.26 -11.66
CA ARG A 454 -30.74 -11.31 -12.73
C ARG A 454 -29.27 -10.88 -12.64
N MET A 455 -28.42 -11.48 -13.47
CA MET A 455 -26.97 -11.23 -13.58
C MET A 455 -26.65 -10.45 -14.87
N VAL A 456 -27.15 -9.21 -14.97
CA VAL A 456 -27.18 -8.45 -16.23
C VAL A 456 -26.25 -7.23 -16.19
N GLY A 457 -25.50 -7.00 -17.27
CA GLY A 457 -24.69 -5.81 -17.44
C GLY A 457 -23.47 -5.75 -16.50
N ASN A 458 -22.88 -6.92 -16.18
CA ASN A 458 -21.70 -7.00 -15.33
C ASN A 458 -20.40 -6.75 -16.11
N ARG A 459 -19.36 -6.34 -15.37
CA ARG A 459 -18.03 -5.98 -15.89
C ARG A 459 -17.25 -7.20 -16.40
N PHE A 460 -17.60 -8.39 -15.91
CA PHE A 460 -17.01 -9.69 -16.28
C PHE A 460 -18.10 -10.62 -16.79
N SER A 461 -18.03 -11.92 -16.52
CA SER A 461 -19.13 -12.85 -16.81
C SER A 461 -20.29 -12.64 -15.84
N GLY A 462 -21.50 -13.05 -16.23
CA GLY A 462 -22.64 -13.07 -15.32
C GLY A 462 -22.43 -14.06 -14.17
N LEU A 463 -22.02 -15.28 -14.52
CA LEU A 463 -21.70 -16.38 -13.59
C LEU A 463 -20.42 -17.08 -14.01
N PHE A 464 -19.51 -17.32 -13.06
CA PHE A 464 -18.22 -17.96 -13.30
C PHE A 464 -17.90 -19.05 -12.27
N LEU A 465 -17.77 -20.28 -12.73
CA LEU A 465 -17.44 -21.45 -11.91
C LEU A 465 -16.01 -21.90 -12.22
N VAL A 466 -15.22 -22.13 -11.17
CA VAL A 466 -13.90 -22.75 -11.24
C VAL A 466 -13.83 -23.88 -10.23
N SER A 467 -13.50 -25.09 -10.69
CA SER A 467 -13.39 -26.29 -9.85
C SER A 467 -14.65 -26.54 -9.00
N SER A 468 -15.82 -26.19 -9.53
CA SER A 468 -17.07 -26.09 -8.80
C SER A 468 -18.10 -27.05 -9.41
N ASN A 469 -18.39 -28.14 -8.70
CA ASN A 469 -19.10 -29.30 -9.21
C ASN A 469 -20.50 -29.46 -8.61
N GLY A 470 -21.39 -30.12 -9.35
CA GLY A 470 -22.70 -30.51 -8.82
C GLY A 470 -23.64 -29.34 -8.51
N ASN A 471 -23.42 -28.15 -9.08
CA ASN A 471 -24.25 -26.98 -8.86
C ASN A 471 -25.49 -26.98 -9.78
N GLN A 472 -26.59 -26.40 -9.29
CA GLN A 472 -27.83 -26.21 -10.03
C GLN A 472 -27.94 -24.73 -10.43
N ILE A 473 -27.95 -24.46 -11.73
CA ILE A 473 -28.00 -23.12 -12.31
C ILE A 473 -29.30 -23.04 -13.13
N GLU A 474 -30.34 -22.50 -12.52
CA GLU A 474 -31.71 -22.60 -13.04
C GLU A 474 -32.41 -21.24 -13.20
N GLY A 475 -33.06 -21.00 -14.34
CA GLY A 475 -33.96 -19.85 -14.47
C GLY A 475 -33.27 -18.48 -14.40
N ASN A 476 -31.94 -18.42 -14.54
CA ASN A 476 -31.20 -17.18 -14.38
C ASN A 476 -31.18 -16.38 -15.69
N ASN A 477 -31.02 -15.06 -15.56
CA ASN A 477 -30.75 -14.17 -16.68
C ASN A 477 -29.30 -13.67 -16.60
N ALA A 478 -28.41 -14.23 -17.42
CA ALA A 478 -26.99 -13.87 -17.51
C ALA A 478 -26.68 -13.17 -18.84
N SER A 479 -27.24 -11.97 -19.03
CA SER A 479 -27.23 -11.24 -20.30
C SER A 479 -26.45 -9.94 -20.26
N GLU A 480 -26.06 -9.43 -21.43
CA GLU A 480 -25.40 -8.13 -21.61
C GLU A 480 -24.08 -7.97 -20.81
N ASN A 481 -23.43 -9.09 -20.48
CA ASN A 481 -22.19 -9.06 -19.72
C ASN A 481 -20.99 -8.76 -20.60
N SER A 482 -19.98 -8.11 -20.03
CA SER A 482 -18.79 -7.68 -20.78
C SER A 482 -17.85 -8.83 -21.19
N GLN A 483 -18.09 -10.04 -20.70
CA GLN A 483 -17.43 -11.26 -21.16
C GLN A 483 -18.46 -12.30 -21.61
N ASN A 484 -18.55 -13.44 -20.92
CA ASN A 484 -19.50 -14.50 -21.22
C ASN A 484 -20.76 -14.35 -20.36
N GLY A 485 -21.85 -15.03 -20.72
CA GLY A 485 -22.99 -15.14 -19.81
C GLY A 485 -22.65 -16.05 -18.63
N VAL A 486 -22.34 -17.31 -18.94
CA VAL A 486 -21.96 -18.35 -17.96
C VAL A 486 -20.63 -18.97 -18.37
N SER A 487 -19.72 -19.17 -17.41
CA SER A 487 -18.39 -19.74 -17.64
C SER A 487 -18.10 -20.87 -16.66
N LEU A 488 -17.65 -22.02 -17.16
CA LEU A 488 -17.27 -23.19 -16.37
C LEU A 488 -15.83 -23.59 -16.70
N ILE A 489 -14.96 -23.66 -15.69
CA ILE A 489 -13.60 -24.19 -15.81
C ILE A 489 -13.45 -25.31 -14.81
N ASN A 490 -13.00 -26.49 -15.25
CA ASN A 490 -12.79 -27.65 -14.39
C ASN A 490 -14.01 -27.98 -13.52
N SER A 491 -15.22 -27.75 -14.05
CA SER A 491 -16.47 -27.74 -13.27
C SER A 491 -17.44 -28.75 -13.87
N SER A 492 -17.58 -29.89 -13.20
CA SER A 492 -18.28 -31.08 -13.69
C SER A 492 -19.59 -31.32 -12.98
N GLU A 493 -20.46 -32.12 -13.61
CA GLU A 493 -21.73 -32.58 -13.01
C GLU A 493 -22.70 -31.43 -12.64
N ASN A 494 -22.58 -30.27 -13.27
CA ASN A 494 -23.50 -29.15 -13.08
C ASN A 494 -24.72 -29.28 -13.99
N ILE A 495 -25.85 -28.72 -13.55
CA ILE A 495 -27.08 -28.60 -14.33
C ILE A 495 -27.31 -27.13 -14.66
N LEU A 496 -27.35 -26.80 -15.95
CA LEU A 496 -27.69 -25.48 -16.47
C LEU A 496 -29.01 -25.60 -17.22
N ARG A 497 -30.10 -25.12 -16.61
CA ARG A 497 -31.42 -25.19 -17.22
C ARG A 497 -32.25 -23.92 -17.14
N ASP A 498 -33.14 -23.74 -18.11
CA ASP A 498 -34.09 -22.62 -18.13
C ASP A 498 -33.45 -21.23 -18.07
N ASN A 499 -32.15 -21.11 -18.39
CA ASN A 499 -31.45 -19.83 -18.30
C ASN A 499 -31.61 -19.02 -19.58
N THR A 500 -31.69 -17.70 -19.42
CA THR A 500 -31.57 -16.73 -20.52
C THR A 500 -30.16 -16.19 -20.57
N VAL A 501 -29.50 -16.36 -21.72
CA VAL A 501 -28.11 -15.99 -21.94
C VAL A 501 -28.03 -15.20 -23.24
N ASP A 502 -28.23 -13.89 -23.15
CA ASP A 502 -28.43 -13.02 -24.30
C ASP A 502 -27.37 -11.92 -24.43
N SER A 503 -26.89 -11.69 -25.66
CA SER A 503 -26.15 -10.48 -26.03
C SER A 503 -24.91 -10.20 -25.16
N ASN A 504 -24.20 -11.26 -24.74
CA ASN A 504 -22.91 -11.14 -24.08
C ASN A 504 -21.81 -10.88 -25.13
N LYS A 505 -20.75 -10.14 -24.74
CA LYS A 505 -19.71 -9.71 -25.69
C LYS A 505 -18.94 -10.87 -26.32
N ASN A 506 -18.80 -11.98 -25.59
CA ASN A 506 -18.12 -13.19 -26.04
C ASN A 506 -19.12 -14.35 -26.19
N SER A 507 -18.90 -15.46 -25.47
CA SER A 507 -19.76 -16.63 -25.56
C SER A 507 -20.99 -16.47 -24.67
N GLY A 508 -22.12 -17.07 -25.05
CA GLY A 508 -23.25 -17.22 -24.14
C GLY A 508 -22.82 -18.11 -22.98
N ILE A 509 -22.52 -19.36 -23.29
CA ILE A 509 -21.98 -20.34 -22.33
C ILE A 509 -20.60 -20.79 -22.84
N TRP A 510 -19.61 -20.73 -21.97
CA TRP A 510 -18.25 -21.16 -22.26
C TRP A 510 -17.78 -22.20 -21.25
N MET A 511 -17.17 -23.28 -21.74
CA MET A 511 -16.74 -24.42 -20.93
C MET A 511 -15.33 -24.84 -21.28
N ASN A 512 -14.54 -25.15 -20.26
CA ASN A 512 -13.20 -25.70 -20.40
C ASN A 512 -12.96 -26.81 -19.36
N ILE A 513 -12.50 -27.98 -19.81
CA ILE A 513 -12.21 -29.16 -18.94
C ILE A 513 -13.40 -29.46 -18.01
N SER A 514 -14.62 -29.31 -18.51
CA SER A 514 -15.84 -29.35 -17.70
C SER A 514 -16.75 -30.46 -18.21
N ASN A 515 -16.86 -31.53 -17.44
CA ASN A 515 -17.40 -32.80 -17.93
C ASN A 515 -18.74 -33.15 -17.29
N LYS A 516 -19.52 -34.02 -17.94
CA LYS A 516 -20.75 -34.59 -17.37
C LYS A 516 -21.79 -33.53 -16.94
N ASN A 517 -21.76 -32.34 -17.54
CA ASN A 517 -22.74 -31.31 -17.30
C ASN A 517 -23.98 -31.53 -18.16
N GLN A 518 -25.13 -31.08 -17.67
CA GLN A 518 -26.40 -31.08 -18.41
C GLN A 518 -26.79 -29.64 -18.74
N ILE A 519 -26.99 -29.35 -20.02
CA ILE A 519 -27.33 -28.02 -20.53
C ILE A 519 -28.60 -28.15 -21.35
N TYR A 520 -29.73 -27.76 -20.78
CA TYR A 520 -31.01 -27.93 -21.46
C TYR A 520 -32.04 -26.85 -21.14
N GLN A 521 -33.00 -26.63 -22.04
CA GLN A 521 -34.05 -25.61 -21.88
C GLN A 521 -33.53 -24.17 -21.76
N ASN A 522 -32.29 -23.90 -22.17
CA ASN A 522 -31.74 -22.55 -22.13
C ASN A 522 -32.09 -21.77 -23.41
N ASN A 523 -32.25 -20.46 -23.27
CA ASN A 523 -32.38 -19.52 -24.37
C ASN A 523 -31.05 -18.78 -24.58
N ILE A 524 -30.28 -19.19 -25.59
CA ILE A 524 -28.92 -18.73 -25.85
C ILE A 524 -28.94 -17.88 -27.13
N THR A 525 -28.92 -16.56 -26.98
CA THR A 525 -29.26 -15.66 -28.09
C THR A 525 -28.27 -14.51 -28.29
N ARG A 526 -28.05 -14.10 -29.55
CA ARG A 526 -27.28 -12.90 -29.91
C ARG A 526 -25.87 -12.78 -29.29
N ASN A 527 -25.23 -13.90 -28.96
CA ASN A 527 -23.84 -13.91 -28.49
C ASN A 527 -22.87 -14.04 -29.68
N LEU A 528 -21.58 -13.74 -29.46
CA LEU A 528 -20.55 -13.99 -30.46
C LEU A 528 -20.44 -15.50 -30.78
N LEU A 529 -20.53 -16.33 -29.74
CA LEU A 529 -20.62 -17.78 -29.84
C LEU A 529 -21.68 -18.26 -28.84
N GLY A 530 -22.67 -19.06 -29.25
CA GLY A 530 -23.73 -19.50 -28.34
C GLY A 530 -23.21 -20.39 -27.22
N LEU A 531 -22.69 -21.56 -27.59
CA LEU A 531 -22.04 -22.51 -26.66
C LEU A 531 -20.67 -22.94 -27.19
N ASP A 532 -19.64 -22.80 -26.36
CA ASP A 532 -18.26 -23.22 -26.65
C ASP A 532 -17.78 -24.28 -25.66
N LEU A 533 -17.46 -25.47 -26.17
CA LEU A 533 -16.93 -26.59 -25.41
C LEU A 533 -15.46 -26.85 -25.80
N MET A 534 -14.56 -26.68 -24.84
CA MET A 534 -13.13 -26.96 -25.00
C MET A 534 -12.68 -28.05 -24.02
N TYR A 535 -11.95 -29.06 -24.50
CA TYR A 535 -11.45 -30.17 -23.67
C TYR A 535 -12.51 -30.78 -22.73
N SER A 536 -13.78 -30.79 -23.14
CA SER A 536 -14.93 -31.12 -22.28
C SER A 536 -15.68 -32.30 -22.88
N SER A 537 -15.97 -33.32 -22.09
CA SER A 537 -16.58 -34.58 -22.55
C SER A 537 -17.76 -35.02 -21.67
N GLU A 538 -18.54 -35.95 -22.22
CA GLU A 538 -19.71 -36.56 -21.55
C GLU A 538 -20.79 -35.55 -21.16
N ASN A 539 -20.81 -34.36 -21.78
CA ASN A 539 -21.86 -33.38 -21.54
C ASN A 539 -23.12 -33.72 -22.36
N SER A 540 -24.29 -33.39 -21.82
CA SER A 540 -25.59 -33.57 -22.49
C SER A 540 -26.20 -32.21 -22.80
N ILE A 541 -26.39 -31.91 -24.09
CA ILE A 541 -26.86 -30.64 -24.61
C ILE A 541 -28.11 -30.87 -25.47
N TYR A 542 -29.29 -30.57 -24.93
CA TYR A 542 -30.56 -30.82 -25.62
C TYR A 542 -31.60 -29.77 -25.21
N HIS A 543 -32.66 -29.59 -25.99
CA HIS A 543 -33.73 -28.64 -25.71
C HIS A 543 -33.27 -27.21 -25.49
N ASN A 544 -32.19 -26.75 -26.13
CA ASN A 544 -31.79 -25.35 -26.07
C ASN A 544 -32.23 -24.60 -27.32
N ASN A 545 -32.52 -23.30 -27.16
CA ASN A 545 -32.75 -22.40 -28.27
C ASN A 545 -31.45 -21.66 -28.59
N PHE A 546 -30.86 -21.94 -29.75
CA PHE A 546 -29.75 -21.18 -30.31
C PHE A 546 -30.27 -20.21 -31.36
N ILE A 547 -30.40 -18.92 -31.00
CA ILE A 547 -31.06 -17.92 -31.86
C ILE A 547 -30.14 -16.72 -32.09
N ASP A 548 -29.82 -16.48 -33.36
CA ASP A 548 -29.13 -15.29 -33.85
C ASP A 548 -27.77 -15.02 -33.18
N ASN A 549 -27.13 -16.07 -32.68
CA ASN A 549 -25.71 -16.02 -32.34
C ASN A 549 -24.90 -15.93 -33.64
N LYS A 550 -23.76 -15.23 -33.61
CA LYS A 550 -22.89 -15.15 -34.80
C LYS A 550 -22.40 -16.55 -35.19
N ASP A 551 -21.99 -17.35 -34.21
CA ASP A 551 -21.80 -18.79 -34.32
C ASP A 551 -22.66 -19.48 -33.24
N HIS A 552 -23.47 -20.48 -33.59
CA HIS A 552 -24.37 -21.11 -32.60
C HIS A 552 -23.64 -21.99 -31.60
N ALA A 553 -22.72 -22.84 -32.05
CA ALA A 553 -22.05 -23.80 -31.19
C ALA A 553 -20.72 -24.30 -31.76
N GLN A 554 -19.80 -24.62 -30.85
CA GLN A 554 -18.53 -25.24 -31.15
C GLN A 554 -18.19 -26.34 -30.13
N ASP A 555 -17.79 -27.50 -30.65
CA ASP A 555 -17.45 -28.70 -29.89
C ASP A 555 -16.37 -29.47 -30.65
N ARG A 556 -15.11 -29.19 -30.33
CA ARG A 556 -13.94 -29.70 -31.08
C ARG A 556 -13.36 -30.99 -30.49
N GLU A 557 -13.63 -31.26 -29.22
CA GLU A 557 -12.91 -32.25 -28.43
C GLU A 557 -13.85 -32.88 -27.40
N GLY A 558 -13.65 -34.17 -27.11
CA GLY A 558 -14.50 -34.93 -26.19
C GLY A 558 -15.72 -35.57 -26.85
N GLU A 559 -16.40 -36.45 -26.12
CA GLU A 559 -17.63 -37.11 -26.56
C GLU A 559 -18.84 -36.48 -25.88
N ASN A 560 -19.44 -35.46 -26.51
CA ASN A 560 -20.64 -34.79 -26.01
C ASN A 560 -21.87 -35.19 -26.84
N ALA A 561 -23.02 -35.28 -26.19
CA ALA A 561 -24.30 -35.59 -26.81
C ALA A 561 -25.11 -34.32 -27.05
N TRP A 562 -25.48 -34.08 -28.32
CA TRP A 562 -26.27 -32.91 -28.75
C TRP A 562 -27.75 -33.20 -28.99
N ASP A 563 -28.18 -34.42 -28.66
CA ASP A 563 -29.56 -34.88 -28.66
C ASP A 563 -29.69 -36.06 -27.68
N THR A 564 -30.93 -36.39 -27.33
CA THR A 564 -31.25 -37.52 -26.45
C THR A 564 -32.08 -38.58 -27.18
N GLY A 565 -31.74 -38.81 -28.46
CA GLY A 565 -32.41 -39.76 -29.34
C GLY A 565 -33.70 -39.23 -29.96
N ASN A 566 -34.33 -40.07 -30.78
CA ASN A 566 -35.44 -39.67 -31.65
C ASN A 566 -36.74 -39.29 -30.93
N ALA A 567 -36.94 -39.79 -29.71
CA ALA A 567 -38.16 -39.57 -28.94
C ALA A 567 -38.11 -38.23 -28.20
N THR A 568 -36.95 -37.91 -27.61
CA THR A 568 -36.77 -36.70 -26.81
C THR A 568 -36.25 -35.54 -27.66
N GLY A 569 -35.39 -35.80 -28.63
CA GLY A 569 -34.87 -34.80 -29.56
C GLY A 569 -33.61 -34.08 -29.09
N GLY A 570 -33.18 -33.12 -29.92
CA GLY A 570 -32.02 -32.25 -29.71
C GLY A 570 -32.41 -30.81 -29.45
N ASN A 571 -31.85 -29.87 -30.21
CA ASN A 571 -31.94 -28.43 -29.96
C ASN A 571 -32.66 -27.69 -31.10
N TYR A 572 -33.03 -26.43 -30.86
CA TYR A 572 -33.50 -25.52 -31.90
C TYR A 572 -32.36 -24.61 -32.37
N TRP A 573 -32.29 -24.34 -33.68
CA TRP A 573 -31.19 -23.61 -34.31
C TRP A 573 -31.73 -22.61 -35.34
N SER A 574 -31.66 -21.30 -35.06
CA SER A 574 -32.09 -20.30 -36.05
C SER A 574 -31.21 -20.39 -37.32
N GLY A 575 -31.85 -20.34 -38.49
CA GLY A 575 -31.16 -20.50 -39.78
C GLY A 575 -30.83 -21.94 -40.19
N HIS A 576 -31.15 -22.96 -39.38
CA HIS A 576 -31.11 -24.36 -39.81
C HIS A 576 -32.52 -24.86 -40.17
N PHE A 577 -32.66 -25.52 -41.32
CA PHE A 577 -33.93 -26.10 -41.72
C PHE A 577 -34.10 -27.50 -41.12
N ALA A 578 -35.19 -27.71 -40.37
CA ALA A 578 -35.59 -28.99 -39.82
C ALA A 578 -37.10 -29.20 -40.02
N LYS A 579 -37.55 -30.46 -40.10
CA LYS A 579 -38.97 -30.80 -40.25
C LYS A 579 -39.40 -31.76 -39.13
N GLY A 580 -40.28 -31.30 -38.25
CA GLY A 580 -40.77 -32.03 -37.08
C GLY A 580 -40.13 -31.58 -35.76
N ASN A 581 -40.78 -31.94 -34.65
CA ASN A 581 -40.42 -31.58 -33.28
C ASN A 581 -40.38 -32.86 -32.41
N PRO A 582 -39.36 -33.73 -32.52
CA PRO A 582 -38.07 -33.51 -33.19
C PRO A 582 -37.99 -34.03 -34.64
N SER A 583 -37.05 -33.50 -35.41
CA SER A 583 -36.74 -33.95 -36.77
C SER A 583 -36.09 -35.33 -36.79
N GLN A 584 -36.34 -36.12 -37.85
CA GLN A 584 -35.79 -37.47 -38.00
C GLN A 584 -34.65 -37.56 -39.04
N ASN A 585 -34.57 -36.64 -39.99
CA ASN A 585 -33.66 -36.75 -41.16
C ASN A 585 -32.94 -35.44 -41.51
N TRP A 586 -32.92 -34.46 -40.60
CA TRP A 586 -32.31 -33.14 -40.85
C TRP A 586 -31.27 -32.80 -39.78
N PRO A 587 -30.17 -33.55 -39.66
CA PRO A 587 -29.19 -33.33 -38.61
C PRO A 587 -28.52 -31.96 -38.75
N ARG A 588 -28.17 -31.34 -37.61
CA ARG A 588 -27.36 -30.13 -37.54
C ARG A 588 -25.93 -30.51 -37.18
N LEU A 589 -24.99 -30.33 -38.11
CA LEU A 589 -23.57 -30.54 -37.87
C LEU A 589 -23.02 -29.44 -36.96
N ILE A 590 -22.36 -29.79 -35.85
CA ILE A 590 -21.72 -28.83 -34.95
C ILE A 590 -20.26 -28.61 -35.37
N LYS A 591 -19.79 -27.37 -35.24
CA LYS A 591 -18.40 -27.02 -35.57
C LYS A 591 -17.45 -27.83 -34.67
N GLY A 592 -16.58 -28.63 -35.28
CA GLY A 592 -15.70 -29.58 -34.57
C GLY A 592 -16.08 -31.05 -34.75
N GLY A 593 -17.14 -31.34 -35.52
CA GLY A 593 -17.39 -32.68 -36.09
C GLY A 593 -18.50 -33.47 -35.39
N LYS A 594 -19.11 -32.93 -34.34
CA LYS A 594 -20.30 -33.50 -33.68
C LYS A 594 -21.58 -33.14 -34.44
N LYS A 595 -22.72 -33.69 -34.02
CA LYS A 595 -24.02 -33.41 -34.64
C LYS A 595 -25.15 -33.55 -33.64
N ASP A 596 -26.15 -32.68 -33.79
CA ASP A 596 -27.50 -32.89 -33.30
C ASP A 596 -28.28 -33.66 -34.38
N ASN A 597 -28.66 -34.91 -34.10
CA ASN A 597 -29.36 -35.74 -35.08
C ASN A 597 -30.85 -35.38 -35.20
N HIS A 598 -31.40 -34.76 -34.16
CA HIS A 598 -32.83 -34.61 -33.97
C HIS A 598 -33.22 -33.15 -33.64
N PRO A 599 -32.80 -32.16 -34.44
CA PRO A 599 -33.10 -30.77 -34.14
C PRO A 599 -34.60 -30.48 -34.28
N PHE A 600 -35.05 -29.44 -33.61
CA PHE A 600 -36.44 -29.00 -33.63
C PHE A 600 -36.70 -28.01 -34.77
N GLN A 601 -37.87 -28.16 -35.41
CA GLN A 601 -38.35 -27.22 -36.43
C GLN A 601 -38.77 -25.90 -35.81
N ASP A 602 -39.46 -25.94 -34.66
CA ASP A 602 -40.02 -24.77 -34.01
C ASP A 602 -39.21 -24.39 -32.76
N VAL A 603 -39.14 -23.09 -32.47
CA VAL A 603 -38.56 -22.55 -31.23
C VAL A 603 -39.23 -23.23 -30.05
N SER A 604 -38.44 -23.83 -29.16
CA SER A 604 -38.93 -24.61 -28.02
C SER A 604 -39.91 -25.74 -28.37
N GLY A 605 -39.78 -26.37 -29.53
CA GLY A 605 -40.69 -27.42 -30.00
C GLY A 605 -40.83 -28.63 -29.06
N TRP A 606 -39.87 -28.87 -28.16
CA TRP A 606 -39.94 -29.92 -27.12
C TRP A 606 -41.06 -29.68 -26.10
N MET A 607 -41.45 -28.42 -25.86
CA MET A 607 -42.54 -28.10 -24.92
C MET A 607 -43.92 -28.47 -25.48
N GLN A 608 -44.05 -28.56 -26.80
CA GLN A 608 -45.33 -28.90 -27.45
C GLN A 608 -45.68 -30.39 -27.32
N ALA A 609 -44.70 -31.26 -27.03
CA ALA A 609 -44.92 -32.68 -26.81
C ALA A 609 -45.55 -33.01 -25.44
N ALA A 610 -45.62 -32.04 -24.51
CA ALA A 610 -46.10 -32.24 -23.13
C ALA A 610 -47.62 -32.01 -22.93
N SER A 611 -48.40 -31.84 -24.01
CA SER A 611 -49.87 -31.87 -23.91
C SER A 611 -50.44 -33.18 -24.45
N PRO A 612 -50.67 -34.21 -23.62
CA PRO A 612 -51.64 -35.23 -23.94
C PRO A 612 -53.05 -34.78 -23.54
N SER A 613 -53.88 -34.67 -24.57
CA SER A 613 -55.31 -35.02 -24.65
C SER A 613 -56.35 -34.24 -23.84
N SER A 614 -57.36 -33.75 -24.57
CA SER A 614 -58.70 -34.36 -24.56
C SER A 614 -59.52 -33.94 -25.77
#